data_AF-A0A1Q7P1X5-F1
#
_entry.id   AF-A0A1Q7P1X5-F1
#
_cell.length_a   1.000
_cell.length_b   1.000
_cell.length_c   1.000
_cell.angle_alpha   90.00
_cell.angle_beta   90.00
_cell.angle_gamma   90.00
#
_symmetry.space_group_name_H-M   'P 1'
#
loop_
_entity.id
_entity.type
_entity.pdbx_description
1 polymer ?
#
loop_
_entity_poly.entity_id
_entity_poly.type
_entity_poly.pdbx_seq_one_letter_code
_entity_poly.pdbx_strand_id
1 'polypeptide(L)'
;MMLSSALLYVSGVIFNDYFDIEIDKKERPFRPLASGSISKQRAIQIASVLMMLSAILAFSVSWSSFVTVIFLSCIVLAYDYRLKHSKFFGPLAMGSTRFLNVILGASPTIYLAIQSHFLQPIFAATSMFAFVVIIVLFSRKEISGMQSRKQTIILFSFVYGIVASIAIATLLDLFKMSGLIILIPFTIIMSIIFKQTLSGDSVAIQRGIKNMVISIIILDSIFASGTAGLPYGLLTLLFLLPSVLLSRKFYVT
;
A
#
# COMPACT_ATOMS: atom_id res chain seq x y z
N MET A 1 9.85 12.49 6.92
CA MET A 1 9.38 11.42 5.99
C MET A 1 7.88 11.39 5.79
N MET A 2 7.05 11.36 6.85
CA MET A 2 5.58 11.30 6.71
C MET A 2 5.02 12.39 5.79
N LEU A 3 5.45 13.65 5.95
CA LEU A 3 4.99 14.76 5.11
C LEU A 3 5.42 14.59 3.63
N SER A 4 6.64 14.15 3.38
CA SER A 4 7.13 13.86 2.02
C SER A 4 6.30 12.76 1.34
N SER A 5 6.01 11.67 2.06
CA SER A 5 5.13 10.59 1.58
C SER A 5 3.70 11.09 1.32
N ALA A 6 3.15 11.92 2.21
CA ALA A 6 1.81 12.49 2.05
C ALA A 6 1.71 13.40 0.82
N LEU A 7 2.69 14.29 0.59
CA LEU A 7 2.74 15.15 -0.59
C LEU A 7 2.83 14.33 -1.89
N LEU A 8 3.66 13.27 -1.87
CA LEU A 8 3.81 12.40 -3.03
C LEU A 8 2.53 11.59 -3.30
N TYR A 9 1.83 11.16 -2.25
CA TYR A 9 0.52 10.52 -2.38
C TYR A 9 -0.50 11.45 -3.02
N VAL A 10 -0.62 12.69 -2.56
CA VAL A 10 -1.54 13.69 -3.16
C VAL A 10 -1.15 13.97 -4.61
N SER A 11 0.14 14.12 -4.90
CA SER A 11 0.63 14.28 -6.27
C SER A 11 0.24 13.11 -7.16
N GLY A 12 0.41 11.87 -6.70
CA GLY A 12 0.04 10.66 -7.44
C GLY A 12 -1.46 10.57 -7.71
N VAL A 13 -2.30 10.94 -6.74
CA VAL A 13 -3.77 11.00 -6.95
C VAL A 13 -4.13 11.98 -8.07
N ILE A 14 -3.48 13.16 -8.10
CA ILE A 14 -3.73 14.16 -9.15
C ILE A 14 -3.22 13.66 -10.51
N PHE A 15 -2.04 13.05 -10.58
CA PHE A 15 -1.51 12.48 -11.82
C PHE A 15 -2.37 11.33 -12.34
N ASN A 16 -2.85 10.45 -11.45
CA ASN A 16 -3.76 9.37 -11.81
C ASN A 16 -5.03 9.92 -12.48
N ASP A 17 -5.69 10.90 -11.87
CA ASP A 17 -6.87 11.55 -12.45
C ASP A 17 -6.54 12.31 -13.75
N TYR A 18 -5.33 12.86 -13.87
CA TYR A 18 -4.86 13.53 -15.09
C TYR A 18 -4.68 12.57 -16.27
N PHE A 19 -4.11 11.39 -16.04
CA PHE A 19 -3.94 10.38 -17.09
C PHE A 19 -5.27 9.67 -17.42
N ASP A 20 -6.21 9.61 -16.47
CA ASP A 20 -7.52 8.97 -16.65
C ASP A 20 -8.63 9.90 -17.14
N ILE A 21 -8.34 11.17 -17.50
CA ILE A 21 -9.39 12.16 -17.86
C ILE A 21 -10.44 11.63 -18.83
N GLU A 22 -10.03 10.97 -19.91
CA GLU A 22 -10.98 10.47 -20.93
C GLU A 22 -11.78 9.25 -20.47
N ILE A 23 -11.24 8.47 -19.53
CA ILE A 23 -11.94 7.36 -18.87
C ILE A 23 -12.92 7.93 -17.85
N ASP A 24 -12.47 8.85 -17.00
CA ASP A 24 -13.25 9.49 -15.96
C ASP A 24 -14.40 10.33 -16.52
N LYS A 25 -14.26 10.95 -17.69
CA LYS A 25 -15.40 11.60 -18.37
C LYS A 25 -16.55 10.64 -18.67
N LYS A 26 -16.26 9.37 -18.95
CA LYS A 26 -17.26 8.35 -19.27
C LYS A 26 -17.81 7.68 -18.02
N GLU A 27 -16.93 7.33 -17.08
CA GLU A 27 -17.30 6.50 -15.92
C GLU A 27 -17.64 7.32 -14.67
N ARG A 28 -17.02 8.50 -14.49
CA ARG A 28 -17.06 9.30 -13.25
C ARG A 28 -17.04 10.81 -13.57
N PRO A 29 -18.04 11.33 -14.31
CA PRO A 29 -18.01 12.70 -14.85
C PRO A 29 -17.97 13.79 -13.78
N PHE A 30 -18.36 13.46 -12.54
CA PHE A 30 -18.30 14.36 -11.38
C PHE A 30 -16.89 14.64 -10.86
N ARG A 31 -15.85 13.90 -11.31
CA ARG A 31 -14.46 14.15 -10.88
C ARG A 31 -13.99 15.55 -11.31
N PRO A 32 -13.15 16.26 -10.52
CA PRO A 32 -12.80 17.66 -10.79
C PRO A 32 -12.19 17.90 -12.18
N LEU A 33 -11.31 17.00 -12.62
CA LEU A 33 -10.68 17.08 -13.94
C LEU A 33 -11.61 16.67 -15.09
N ALA A 34 -12.48 15.67 -14.89
CA ALA A 34 -13.44 15.21 -15.89
C ALA A 34 -14.56 16.24 -16.12
N SER A 35 -15.05 16.87 -15.06
CA SER A 35 -16.07 17.93 -15.07
C SER A 35 -15.56 19.28 -15.61
N GLY A 36 -14.24 19.46 -15.73
CA GLY A 36 -13.62 20.72 -16.14
C GLY A 36 -13.58 21.80 -15.05
N SER A 37 -13.96 21.49 -13.81
CA SER A 37 -13.86 22.43 -12.67
C SER A 37 -12.41 22.86 -12.37
N ILE A 38 -11.44 22.02 -12.72
CA ILE A 38 -10.00 22.33 -12.70
C ILE A 38 -9.42 22.11 -14.09
N SER A 39 -8.69 23.09 -14.63
CA SER A 39 -8.01 22.96 -15.91
C SER A 39 -6.86 21.93 -15.85
N LYS A 40 -6.61 21.22 -16.94
CA LYS A 40 -5.48 20.28 -17.10
C LYS A 40 -4.12 20.89 -16.70
N GLN A 41 -3.85 22.12 -17.13
CA GLN A 41 -2.60 22.82 -16.84
C GLN A 41 -2.40 23.06 -15.33
N ARG A 42 -3.43 23.53 -14.64
CA ARG A 42 -3.39 23.73 -13.18
C ARG A 42 -3.14 22.43 -12.42
N ALA A 43 -3.77 21.33 -12.83
CA ALA A 43 -3.58 20.04 -12.17
C ALA A 43 -2.12 19.55 -12.31
N ILE A 44 -1.54 19.64 -13.51
CA ILE A 44 -0.12 19.29 -13.71
C ILE A 44 0.77 20.19 -12.84
N GLN A 45 0.54 21.51 -12.84
CA GLN A 45 1.33 22.43 -12.02
C GLN A 45 1.28 22.07 -10.53
N ILE A 46 0.08 21.83 -9.98
CA ILE A 46 -0.09 21.45 -8.58
C ILE A 46 0.62 20.12 -8.29
N ALA A 47 0.41 19.10 -9.12
CA ALA A 47 1.04 17.79 -8.93
C ALA A 47 2.57 17.89 -9.00
N SER A 48 3.12 18.58 -10.00
CA SER A 48 4.57 18.79 -10.13
C SER A 48 5.17 19.55 -8.95
N VAL A 49 4.50 20.59 -8.43
CA VAL A 49 4.95 21.32 -7.24
C VAL A 49 4.94 20.42 -6.01
N LEU A 50 3.87 19.65 -5.78
CA LEU A 50 3.80 18.71 -4.66
C LEU A 50 4.89 17.64 -4.72
N MET A 51 5.15 17.09 -5.92
CA MET A 51 6.21 16.11 -6.14
C MET A 51 7.60 16.71 -5.88
N MET A 52 7.84 17.94 -6.34
CA MET A 52 9.09 18.66 -6.09
C MET A 52 9.28 18.95 -4.59
N LEU A 53 8.25 19.42 -3.90
CA LEU A 53 8.28 19.65 -2.45
C LEU A 53 8.54 18.34 -1.69
N SER A 54 7.95 17.22 -2.11
CA SER A 54 8.22 15.90 -1.55
C SER A 54 9.71 15.55 -1.64
N ALA A 55 10.35 15.80 -2.78
CA ALA A 55 11.77 15.56 -3.01
C ALA A 55 12.67 16.50 -2.19
N ILE A 56 12.34 17.80 -2.11
CA ILE A 56 13.08 18.77 -1.29
C ILE A 56 13.05 18.36 0.19
N LEU A 57 11.88 17.97 0.71
CA LEU A 57 11.75 17.49 2.08
C LEU A 57 12.53 16.20 2.33
N ALA A 58 12.58 15.28 1.36
CA ALA A 58 13.36 14.05 1.47
C ALA A 58 14.86 14.34 1.48
N PHE A 59 15.34 15.21 0.59
CA PHE A 59 16.74 15.66 0.52
C PHE A 59 17.19 16.35 1.80
N SER A 60 16.32 17.17 2.40
CA SER A 60 16.58 17.87 3.66
C SER A 60 16.82 16.93 4.84
N VAL A 61 16.41 15.66 4.74
CA VAL A 61 16.63 14.64 5.78
C VAL A 61 17.86 13.79 5.47
N SER A 62 17.98 13.26 4.25
CA SER A 62 19.19 12.56 3.83
C SER A 62 19.26 12.35 2.30
N TRP A 63 20.47 12.08 1.80
CA TRP A 63 20.67 11.70 0.39
C TRP A 63 19.95 10.39 0.02
N SER A 64 19.99 9.39 0.90
CA SER A 64 19.27 8.12 0.69
C SER A 64 17.77 8.32 0.56
N SER A 65 17.19 9.22 1.35
CA SER A 65 15.77 9.57 1.27
C SER A 65 15.43 10.26 -0.05
N PHE A 66 16.26 11.21 -0.49
CA PHE A 66 16.09 11.87 -1.78
C PHE A 66 16.05 10.87 -2.93
N VAL A 67 17.09 10.02 -3.03
CA VAL A 67 17.17 8.98 -4.06
C VAL A 67 15.94 8.06 -4.02
N THR A 68 15.53 7.64 -2.82
CA THR A 68 14.33 6.79 -2.66
C THR A 68 13.05 7.46 -3.17
N VAL A 69 12.85 8.76 -2.87
CA VAL A 69 11.69 9.52 -3.36
C VAL A 69 11.73 9.70 -4.88
N ILE A 70 12.89 9.90 -5.48
CA ILE A 70 13.00 9.98 -6.95
C ILE A 70 12.56 8.66 -7.59
N PHE A 71 13.06 7.52 -7.11
CA PHE A 71 12.62 6.21 -7.61
C PHE A 71 11.12 5.98 -7.39
N LEU A 72 10.60 6.32 -6.20
CA LEU A 72 9.18 6.18 -5.90
C LEU A 72 8.33 7.06 -6.83
N SER A 73 8.75 8.29 -7.08
CA SER A 73 8.08 9.22 -8.00
C SER A 73 8.04 8.67 -9.43
N CYS A 74 9.15 8.10 -9.91
CA CYS A 74 9.20 7.44 -11.21
C CYS A 74 8.23 6.26 -11.31
N ILE A 75 8.13 5.41 -10.27
CA ILE A 75 7.19 4.28 -10.28
C ILE A 75 5.74 4.78 -10.24
N VAL A 76 5.43 5.80 -9.43
CA VAL A 76 4.09 6.42 -9.38
C VAL A 76 3.69 6.92 -10.77
N LEU A 77 4.54 7.73 -11.41
CA LEU A 77 4.27 8.24 -12.76
C LEU A 77 4.14 7.12 -13.80
N ALA A 78 4.99 6.10 -13.74
CA ALA A 78 4.91 4.96 -14.65
C ALA A 78 3.60 4.16 -14.46
N TYR A 79 3.19 3.98 -13.21
CA TYR A 79 1.91 3.35 -12.86
C TYR A 79 0.74 4.13 -13.43
N ASP A 80 0.67 5.43 -13.11
CA ASP A 80 -0.44 6.31 -13.49
C ASP A 80 -0.54 6.49 -15.01
N TYR A 81 0.59 6.59 -15.71
CA TYR A 81 0.62 6.77 -17.16
C TYR A 81 0.16 5.53 -17.93
N ARG A 82 0.65 4.33 -17.55
CA ARG A 82 0.40 3.13 -18.37
C ARG A 82 0.42 1.80 -17.64
N LEU A 83 1.28 1.60 -16.63
CA LEU A 83 1.47 0.25 -16.07
C LEU A 83 0.21 -0.29 -15.41
N LYS A 84 -0.67 0.58 -14.88
CA LYS A 84 -1.96 0.19 -14.31
C LYS A 84 -2.88 -0.55 -15.30
N HIS A 85 -2.72 -0.39 -16.61
CA HIS A 85 -3.52 -1.15 -17.60
C HIS A 85 -2.92 -2.53 -17.93
N SER A 86 -1.67 -2.79 -17.55
CA SER A 86 -1.03 -4.09 -17.77
C SER A 86 -1.48 -5.13 -16.75
N LYS A 87 -1.79 -6.34 -17.22
CA LYS A 87 -2.16 -7.48 -16.37
C LYS A 87 -1.04 -7.89 -15.41
N PHE A 88 0.21 -7.82 -15.86
CA PHE A 88 1.38 -8.25 -15.08
C PHE A 88 2.07 -7.07 -14.39
N PHE A 89 2.32 -5.97 -15.11
CA PHE A 89 3.07 -4.85 -14.56
C PHE A 89 2.24 -3.97 -13.62
N GLY A 90 0.90 -3.98 -13.72
CA GLY A 90 0.03 -3.20 -12.83
C GLY A 90 0.16 -3.60 -11.36
N PRO A 91 -0.07 -4.88 -10.99
CA PRO A 91 0.15 -5.37 -9.63
C PRO A 91 1.58 -5.13 -9.14
N LEU A 92 2.59 -5.41 -9.97
CA LEU A 92 3.99 -5.23 -9.58
C LEU A 92 4.34 -3.76 -9.31
N ALA A 93 3.91 -2.84 -10.15
CA ALA A 93 4.15 -1.42 -9.96
C ALA A 93 3.46 -0.91 -8.68
N MET A 94 2.22 -1.32 -8.41
CA MET A 94 1.52 -0.94 -7.17
C MET A 94 2.14 -1.58 -5.92
N GLY A 95 2.67 -2.81 -6.03
CA GLY A 95 3.51 -3.40 -4.98
C GLY A 95 4.78 -2.60 -4.76
N SER A 96 5.46 -2.20 -5.85
CA SER A 96 6.73 -1.46 -5.79
C SER A 96 6.56 -0.06 -5.19
N THR A 97 5.45 0.63 -5.44
CA THR A 97 5.17 1.91 -4.76
C THR A 97 5.09 1.71 -3.24
N ARG A 98 4.48 0.62 -2.78
CA ARG A 98 4.39 0.29 -1.35
C ARG A 98 5.71 -0.16 -0.77
N PHE A 99 6.48 -0.97 -1.49
CA PHE A 99 7.86 -1.31 -1.14
C PHE A 99 8.70 -0.05 -0.91
N LEU A 100 8.78 0.82 -1.93
CA LEU A 100 9.59 2.03 -1.87
C LEU A 100 9.08 3.03 -0.83
N ASN A 101 7.78 3.06 -0.54
CA ASN A 101 7.24 3.89 0.53
C ASN A 101 7.69 3.43 1.94
N VAL A 102 7.76 2.11 2.17
CA VAL A 102 8.35 1.57 3.41
C VAL A 102 9.84 1.90 3.49
N ILE A 103 10.58 1.69 2.38
CA ILE A 103 12.00 2.04 2.31
C ILE A 103 12.21 3.55 2.51
N LEU A 104 11.31 4.41 2.01
CA LEU A 104 11.38 5.85 2.24
C LEU A 104 11.28 6.17 3.74
N GLY A 105 10.39 5.51 4.47
CA GLY A 105 10.30 5.67 5.93
C GLY A 105 11.59 5.27 6.66
N ALA A 106 12.23 4.17 6.23
CA ALA A 106 13.47 3.68 6.81
C ALA A 106 14.73 4.38 6.27
N SER A 107 14.62 5.15 5.17
CA SER A 107 15.77 5.69 4.45
C SER A 107 16.73 6.58 5.25
N PRO A 108 16.30 7.37 6.26
CA PRO A 108 17.24 8.15 7.08
C PRO A 108 18.24 7.29 7.85
N THR A 109 17.85 6.06 8.21
CA THR A 109 18.67 5.16 9.03
C THR A 109 19.38 4.07 8.21
N ILE A 110 19.24 4.06 6.88
CA ILE A 110 19.90 3.07 6.00
C ILE A 110 21.42 3.06 6.20
N TYR A 111 22.06 4.23 6.41
CA TYR A 111 23.51 4.29 6.61
C TYR A 111 23.94 3.61 7.92
N LEU A 112 23.11 3.70 8.98
CA LEU A 112 23.33 3.04 10.27
C LEU A 112 23.00 1.54 10.19
N ALA A 113 22.03 1.17 9.35
CA ALA A 113 21.53 -0.19 9.24
C ALA A 113 22.56 -1.16 8.65
N ILE A 114 23.58 -0.67 7.93
CA ILE A 114 24.71 -1.46 7.41
C ILE A 114 25.45 -2.23 8.52
N GLN A 115 25.33 -1.83 9.79
CA GLN A 115 26.03 -2.49 10.90
C GLN A 115 25.23 -3.54 11.69
N SER A 116 23.89 -3.64 11.58
CA SER A 116 23.15 -4.68 12.34
C SER A 116 21.68 -4.96 11.98
N HIS A 117 20.94 -4.04 11.34
CA HIS A 117 19.47 -4.18 11.19
C HIS A 117 18.93 -3.91 9.78
N PHE A 118 19.76 -3.91 8.74
CA PHE A 118 19.34 -3.66 7.34
C PHE A 118 18.26 -4.62 6.81
N LEU A 119 18.20 -5.84 7.36
CA LEU A 119 17.25 -6.85 6.94
C LEU A 119 15.79 -6.53 7.33
N GLN A 120 15.58 -5.81 8.45
CA GLN A 120 14.23 -5.47 8.93
C GLN A 120 13.42 -4.64 7.92
N PRO A 121 13.90 -3.47 7.43
CA PRO A 121 13.14 -2.65 6.50
C PRO A 121 12.93 -3.34 5.14
N ILE A 122 13.91 -4.12 4.66
CA ILE A 122 13.76 -4.89 3.42
C ILE A 122 12.70 -5.98 3.57
N PHE A 123 12.73 -6.71 4.69
CA PHE A 123 11.75 -7.74 4.98
C PHE A 123 10.34 -7.13 5.04
N ALA A 124 10.17 -6.06 5.82
CA ALA A 124 8.89 -5.35 5.93
C ALA A 124 8.39 -4.82 4.57
N ALA A 125 9.27 -4.19 3.79
CA ALA A 125 8.95 -3.68 2.45
C ALA A 125 8.55 -4.81 1.49
N THR A 126 9.24 -5.96 1.54
CA THR A 126 8.95 -7.13 0.70
C THR A 126 7.63 -7.81 1.08
N SER A 127 7.33 -7.93 2.38
CA SER A 127 6.04 -8.43 2.84
C SER A 127 4.90 -7.50 2.38
N MET A 128 5.09 -6.19 2.47
CA MET A 128 4.11 -5.21 1.99
C MET A 128 3.92 -5.25 0.47
N PHE A 129 5.02 -5.35 -0.28
CA PHE A 129 4.99 -5.57 -1.72
C PHE A 129 4.11 -6.78 -2.07
N ALA A 130 4.42 -7.94 -1.47
CA ALA A 130 3.72 -9.19 -1.76
C ALA A 130 2.24 -9.09 -1.39
N PHE A 131 1.92 -8.55 -0.21
CA PHE A 131 0.53 -8.39 0.23
C PHE A 131 -0.28 -7.49 -0.71
N VAL A 132 0.29 -6.38 -1.17
CA VAL A 132 -0.38 -5.45 -2.09
C VAL A 132 -0.53 -6.06 -3.49
N VAL A 133 0.49 -6.77 -3.99
CA VAL A 133 0.36 -7.53 -5.24
C VAL A 133 -0.80 -8.52 -5.17
N ILE A 134 -0.95 -9.25 -4.04
CA ILE A 134 -2.06 -10.17 -3.83
C ILE A 134 -3.41 -9.44 -3.87
N ILE A 135 -3.54 -8.29 -3.18
CA ILE A 135 -4.76 -7.48 -3.19
C ILE A 135 -5.12 -7.05 -4.62
N VAL A 136 -4.16 -6.54 -5.39
CA VAL A 136 -4.41 -6.06 -6.76
C VAL A 136 -4.78 -7.23 -7.68
N LEU A 137 -4.11 -8.37 -7.57
CA LEU A 137 -4.47 -9.58 -8.31
C LEU A 137 -5.86 -10.09 -7.94
N PHE A 138 -6.24 -9.97 -6.67
CA PHE A 138 -7.55 -10.39 -6.19
C PHE A 138 -8.66 -9.48 -6.73
N SER A 139 -8.47 -8.17 -6.65
CA SER A 139 -9.40 -7.15 -7.18
C SER A 139 -9.60 -7.28 -8.69
N ARG A 140 -8.55 -7.53 -9.48
CA ARG A 140 -8.71 -7.67 -10.94
C ARG A 140 -9.54 -8.88 -11.36
N LYS A 141 -9.41 -10.00 -10.63
CA LYS A 141 -10.14 -11.23 -10.95
C LYS A 141 -11.62 -11.13 -10.60
N GLU A 142 -11.96 -10.29 -9.63
CA GLU A 142 -13.33 -9.91 -9.31
C GLU A 142 -13.95 -9.14 -10.48
N ILE A 143 -13.30 -8.08 -10.98
CA ILE A 143 -13.79 -7.27 -12.11
C ILE A 143 -13.94 -8.12 -13.39
N SER A 144 -13.04 -9.09 -13.62
CA SER A 144 -13.13 -9.96 -14.79
C SER A 144 -14.17 -11.08 -14.67
N GLY A 145 -14.81 -11.25 -13.51
CA GLY A 145 -15.77 -12.34 -13.25
C GLY A 145 -15.16 -13.74 -13.30
N MET A 146 -13.82 -13.87 -13.29
CA MET A 146 -13.10 -15.15 -13.47
C MET A 146 -12.75 -15.80 -12.13
N GLN A 147 -13.36 -15.33 -11.04
CA GLN A 147 -13.00 -15.74 -9.70
C GLN A 147 -13.53 -17.13 -9.40
N SER A 148 -12.59 -18.05 -9.13
CA SER A 148 -12.91 -19.40 -8.68
C SER A 148 -12.40 -19.64 -7.28
N ARG A 149 -13.06 -20.55 -6.56
CA ARG A 149 -12.63 -21.02 -5.23
C ARG A 149 -11.15 -21.42 -5.20
N LYS A 150 -10.65 -22.08 -6.25
CA LYS A 150 -9.24 -22.45 -6.40
C LYS A 150 -8.31 -21.23 -6.37
N GLN A 151 -8.68 -20.15 -7.06
CA GLN A 151 -7.88 -18.93 -7.07
C GLN A 151 -7.89 -18.23 -5.71
N THR A 152 -9.04 -18.18 -5.02
CA THR A 152 -9.11 -17.66 -3.65
C THR A 152 -8.17 -18.43 -2.73
N ILE A 153 -8.18 -19.76 -2.79
CA ILE A 153 -7.26 -20.62 -2.01
C ILE A 153 -5.80 -20.30 -2.33
N ILE A 154 -5.44 -20.18 -3.61
CA ILE A 154 -4.05 -19.86 -4.03
C ILE A 154 -3.63 -18.49 -3.51
N LEU A 155 -4.46 -17.45 -3.63
CA LEU A 155 -4.08 -16.11 -3.17
C LEU A 155 -3.93 -16.06 -1.64
N PHE A 156 -4.82 -16.71 -0.90
CA PHE A 156 -4.74 -16.76 0.55
C PHE A 156 -3.60 -17.65 1.06
N SER A 157 -3.17 -18.69 0.32
CA SER A 157 -1.97 -19.45 0.70
C SER A 157 -0.71 -18.58 0.68
N PHE A 158 -0.59 -17.65 -0.28
CA PHE A 158 0.47 -16.65 -0.25
C PHE A 158 0.34 -15.67 0.93
N VAL A 159 -0.87 -15.26 1.30
CA VAL A 159 -1.10 -14.43 2.51
C VAL A 159 -0.62 -15.17 3.77
N TYR A 160 -0.97 -16.44 3.94
CA TYR A 160 -0.49 -17.24 5.06
C TYR A 160 1.02 -17.50 4.99
N GLY A 161 1.60 -17.60 3.79
CA GLY A 161 3.05 -17.62 3.59
C GLY A 161 3.72 -16.35 4.13
N ILE A 162 3.14 -15.18 3.90
CA ILE A 162 3.62 -13.91 4.49
C ILE A 162 3.51 -13.97 6.02
N VAL A 163 2.36 -14.37 6.57
CA VAL A 163 2.16 -14.50 8.03
C VAL A 163 3.19 -15.44 8.65
N ALA A 164 3.40 -16.62 8.06
CA ALA A 164 4.37 -17.60 8.53
C ALA A 164 5.80 -17.04 8.44
N SER A 165 6.15 -16.33 7.36
CA SER A 165 7.46 -15.70 7.22
C SER A 165 7.72 -14.65 8.31
N ILE A 166 6.72 -13.84 8.67
CA ILE A 166 6.83 -12.85 9.75
C ILE A 166 7.01 -13.54 11.09
N ALA A 167 6.24 -14.60 11.36
CA ALA A 167 6.36 -15.38 12.59
C ALA A 167 7.76 -16.01 12.72
N ILE A 168 8.24 -16.67 11.66
CA ILE A 168 9.59 -17.27 11.61
C ILE A 168 10.66 -16.20 11.80
N ALA A 169 10.58 -15.07 11.08
CA ALA A 169 11.52 -13.98 11.23
C ALA A 169 11.56 -13.43 12.67
N THR A 170 10.40 -13.37 13.35
CA THR A 170 10.32 -12.95 14.75
C THR A 170 10.94 -13.98 15.69
N LEU A 171 10.75 -15.28 15.43
CA LEU A 171 11.37 -16.37 16.20
C LEU A 171 12.89 -16.47 15.99
N LEU A 172 13.40 -15.98 14.86
CA LEU A 172 14.82 -15.85 14.55
C LEU A 172 15.42 -14.52 15.05
N ASP A 173 14.74 -13.83 15.97
CA ASP A 173 15.15 -12.55 16.56
C ASP A 173 15.35 -11.39 15.56
N LEU A 174 14.83 -11.51 14.33
CA LEU A 174 14.83 -10.39 13.38
C LEU A 174 13.87 -9.27 13.83
N PHE A 175 12.79 -9.63 14.52
CA PHE A 175 11.81 -8.71 15.08
C PHE A 175 11.57 -9.01 16.56
N LYS A 176 11.14 -8.01 17.32
CA LYS A 176 10.70 -8.15 18.71
C LYS A 176 9.40 -8.97 18.80
N MET A 177 9.29 -9.78 19.85
CA MET A 177 8.11 -10.61 20.14
C MET A 177 6.80 -9.82 20.25
N SER A 178 6.85 -8.52 20.54
CA SER A 178 5.69 -7.62 20.53
C SER A 178 4.97 -7.59 19.18
N GLY A 179 5.65 -7.89 18.07
CA GLY A 179 5.02 -8.03 16.75
C GLY A 179 3.99 -9.17 16.70
N LEU A 180 4.25 -10.28 17.41
CA LEU A 180 3.37 -11.46 17.40
C LEU A 180 2.01 -11.18 18.05
N ILE A 181 1.97 -10.27 19.03
CA ILE A 181 0.73 -9.85 19.70
C ILE A 181 -0.28 -9.30 18.68
N ILE A 182 0.19 -8.61 17.64
CA ILE A 182 -0.63 -8.02 16.58
C ILE A 182 -0.78 -8.98 15.38
N LEU A 183 0.20 -9.85 15.16
CA LEU A 183 0.13 -10.89 14.11
C LEU A 183 -1.00 -11.90 14.36
N ILE A 184 -1.29 -12.24 15.62
CA ILE A 184 -2.38 -13.14 15.99
C ILE A 184 -3.74 -12.60 15.52
N PRO A 185 -4.20 -11.39 15.92
CA PRO A 185 -5.46 -10.85 15.45
C PRO A 185 -5.47 -10.60 13.94
N PHE A 186 -4.34 -10.22 13.33
CA PHE A 186 -4.23 -10.14 11.86
C PHE A 186 -4.53 -11.48 11.19
N THR A 187 -3.97 -12.58 11.70
CA THR A 187 -4.18 -13.94 11.19
C THR A 187 -5.64 -14.37 11.32
N ILE A 188 -6.28 -14.04 12.45
CA ILE A 188 -7.72 -14.30 12.67
C ILE A 188 -8.55 -13.51 11.65
N ILE A 189 -8.27 -12.23 11.46
CA ILE A 189 -8.98 -11.37 10.49
C ILE A 189 -8.82 -11.94 9.07
N MET A 190 -7.60 -12.30 8.66
CA MET A 190 -7.36 -12.92 7.35
C MET A 190 -8.11 -14.25 7.19
N SER A 191 -8.21 -15.05 8.26
CA SER A 191 -8.97 -16.30 8.24
C SER A 191 -10.48 -16.09 8.09
N ILE A 192 -11.02 -15.05 8.72
CA ILE A 192 -12.42 -14.65 8.57
C ILE A 192 -12.68 -14.18 7.14
N ILE A 193 -11.82 -13.32 6.59
CA ILE A 193 -11.95 -12.84 5.20
C ILE A 193 -11.84 -14.01 4.22
N PHE A 194 -10.89 -14.93 4.43
CA PHE A 194 -10.74 -16.12 3.61
C PHE A 194 -12.03 -16.94 3.57
N LYS A 195 -12.60 -17.24 4.75
CA LYS A 195 -13.85 -18.02 4.85
C LYS A 195 -15.02 -17.31 4.16
N GLN A 196 -15.14 -15.99 4.32
CA GLN A 196 -16.19 -15.19 3.68
C GLN A 196 -16.06 -15.20 2.16
N THR A 197 -14.85 -15.04 1.63
CA THR A 197 -14.60 -14.96 0.19
C THR A 197 -14.59 -16.33 -0.51
N LEU A 198 -14.55 -17.43 0.26
CA LEU A 198 -14.63 -18.79 -0.25
C LEU A 198 -16.02 -19.14 -0.80
N SER A 199 -17.08 -18.44 -0.37
CA SER A 199 -18.44 -18.61 -0.88
C SER A 199 -18.56 -18.27 -2.36
N GLY A 200 -17.65 -17.43 -2.90
CA GLY A 200 -17.67 -16.98 -4.29
C GLY A 200 -18.69 -15.88 -4.60
N ASP A 201 -19.43 -15.39 -3.59
CA ASP A 201 -20.36 -14.27 -3.75
C ASP A 201 -19.61 -12.96 -4.01
N SER A 202 -20.01 -12.23 -5.05
CA SER A 202 -19.35 -10.97 -5.48
C SER A 202 -19.35 -9.93 -4.36
N VAL A 203 -20.44 -9.83 -3.58
CA VAL A 203 -20.53 -8.90 -2.46
C VAL A 203 -19.55 -9.27 -1.34
N ALA A 204 -19.44 -10.57 -1.04
CA ALA A 204 -18.48 -11.06 -0.05
C ALA A 204 -17.03 -10.82 -0.48
N ILE A 205 -16.74 -10.98 -1.77
CA ILE A 205 -15.42 -10.73 -2.37
C ILE A 205 -15.06 -9.24 -2.28
N GLN A 206 -15.94 -8.34 -2.72
CA GLN A 206 -15.71 -6.90 -2.65
C GLN A 206 -15.46 -6.43 -1.21
N ARG A 207 -16.26 -6.94 -0.27
CA ARG A 207 -16.06 -6.70 1.17
C ARG A 207 -14.71 -7.24 1.65
N GLY A 208 -14.33 -8.43 1.18
CA GLY A 208 -13.04 -9.03 1.50
C GLY A 208 -11.86 -8.21 1.01
N ILE A 209 -11.88 -7.74 -0.25
CA ILE A 209 -10.86 -6.87 -0.83
C ILE A 209 -10.76 -5.57 -0.01
N LYS A 210 -11.90 -4.91 0.28
CA LYS A 210 -11.93 -3.70 1.11
C LYS A 210 -11.29 -3.93 2.48
N ASN A 211 -11.61 -5.04 3.13
CA ASN A 211 -11.05 -5.39 4.44
C ASN A 211 -9.55 -5.72 4.35
N MET A 212 -9.08 -6.34 3.26
CA MET A 212 -7.65 -6.55 3.04
C MET A 212 -6.90 -5.23 2.87
N VAL A 213 -7.47 -4.26 2.14
CA VAL A 213 -6.89 -2.91 2.01
C VAL A 213 -6.79 -2.22 3.37
N ILE A 214 -7.83 -2.27 4.20
CA ILE A 214 -7.79 -1.72 5.57
C ILE A 214 -6.74 -2.45 6.43
N SER A 215 -6.57 -3.75 6.21
CA SER A 215 -5.60 -4.57 6.95
C SER A 215 -4.14 -4.24 6.66
N ILE A 216 -3.84 -3.42 5.63
CA ILE A 216 -2.49 -2.87 5.42
C ILE A 216 -2.03 -2.11 6.67
N ILE A 217 -2.92 -1.35 7.34
CA ILE A 217 -2.60 -0.61 8.57
C ILE A 217 -2.22 -1.56 9.71
N ILE A 218 -2.90 -2.71 9.80
CA ILE A 218 -2.59 -3.74 10.79
C ILE A 218 -1.21 -4.33 10.48
N LEU A 219 -0.90 -4.58 9.20
CA LEU A 219 0.40 -5.08 8.78
C LEU A 219 1.53 -4.07 9.06
N ASP A 220 1.31 -2.78 8.81
CA ASP A 220 2.23 -1.69 9.22
C ASP A 220 2.48 -1.71 10.73
N SER A 221 1.41 -1.92 11.52
CA SER A 221 1.49 -2.00 12.97
C SER A 221 2.30 -3.21 13.47
N ILE A 222 2.19 -4.37 12.82
CA ILE A 222 3.00 -5.55 13.14
C ILE A 222 4.49 -5.22 13.01
N PHE A 223 4.89 -4.58 11.91
CA PHE A 223 6.28 -4.19 11.69
C PHE A 223 6.74 -3.07 12.64
N ALA A 224 5.91 -2.07 12.90
CA ALA A 224 6.21 -1.02 13.89
C ALA A 224 6.39 -1.61 15.30
N SER A 225 5.53 -2.56 15.68
CA SER A 225 5.63 -3.28 16.95
C SER A 225 6.86 -4.18 17.01
N GLY A 226 7.19 -4.86 15.92
CA GLY A 226 8.35 -5.75 15.80
C GLY A 226 9.70 -5.01 15.75
N THR A 227 9.72 -3.74 15.35
CA THR A 227 10.96 -2.95 15.27
C THR A 227 11.14 -2.04 16.48
N ALA A 228 10.16 -1.17 16.73
CA ALA A 228 10.24 -0.14 17.76
C ALA A 228 9.60 -0.58 19.09
N GLY A 229 8.66 -1.52 19.07
CA GLY A 229 7.97 -2.07 20.24
C GLY A 229 6.48 -1.80 20.25
N LEU A 230 5.76 -2.48 21.15
CA LEU A 230 4.29 -2.48 21.18
C LEU A 230 3.63 -1.08 21.19
N PRO A 231 4.13 -0.05 21.93
CA PRO A 231 3.51 1.27 21.92
C PRO A 231 3.42 1.90 20.52
N TYR A 232 4.47 1.76 19.71
CA TYR A 232 4.49 2.27 18.34
C TYR A 232 3.53 1.51 17.43
N GLY A 233 3.42 0.18 17.61
CA GLY A 233 2.42 -0.62 16.92
C GLY A 233 1.00 -0.18 17.26
N LEU A 234 0.70 0.04 18.54
CA LEU A 234 -0.62 0.50 18.99
C LEU A 234 -0.94 1.90 18.45
N LEU A 235 0.02 2.83 18.45
CA LEU A 235 -0.15 4.14 17.82
C LEU A 235 -0.47 4.02 16.33
N THR A 236 0.18 3.11 15.60
CA THR A 236 -0.15 2.84 14.20
C THR A 236 -1.57 2.26 14.04
N LEU A 237 -2.02 1.39 14.96
CA LEU A 237 -3.39 0.85 14.92
C LEU A 237 -4.47 1.90 15.16
N LEU A 238 -4.16 3.02 15.84
CA LEU A 238 -5.12 4.11 16.01
C LEU A 238 -5.58 4.69 14.67
N PHE A 239 -4.76 4.61 13.62
CA PHE A 239 -5.15 5.03 12.26
C PHE A 239 -6.24 4.13 11.64
N LEU A 240 -6.50 2.95 12.19
CA LEU A 240 -7.60 2.10 11.75
C LEU A 240 -8.96 2.76 12.02
N LEU A 241 -9.10 3.54 13.10
CA LEU A 241 -10.34 4.25 13.44
C LEU A 241 -10.76 5.26 12.35
N PRO A 242 -9.95 6.27 11.99
CA PRO A 242 -10.32 7.21 10.93
C PRO A 242 -10.48 6.50 9.58
N SER A 243 -9.67 5.48 9.28
CA SER A 243 -9.79 4.73 8.02
C SER A 243 -11.13 3.99 7.91
N VAL A 244 -11.57 3.31 8.97
CA VAL A 244 -12.88 2.63 8.97
C VAL A 244 -14.02 3.64 8.91
N LEU A 245 -13.96 4.73 9.67
CA LEU A 245 -14.99 5.78 9.66
C LEU A 245 -15.12 6.44 8.28
N LEU A 246 -14.00 6.79 7.65
CA LEU A 246 -13.98 7.38 6.31
C LEU A 246 -14.43 6.38 5.24
N SER A 247 -14.08 5.09 5.38
CA SER A 247 -14.51 4.05 4.44
C SER A 247 -16.02 3.80 4.44
N ARG A 248 -16.75 4.27 5.46
CA ARG A 248 -18.23 4.26 5.50
C ARG A 248 -18.83 5.47 4.78
N LYS A 249 -18.08 6.58 4.69
CA LYS A 249 -18.53 7.87 4.17
C LYS A 249 -18.16 8.09 2.71
N PHE A 250 -17.06 7.47 2.27
CA PHE A 250 -16.57 7.54 0.88
C PHE A 250 -16.61 6.14 0.26
N TYR A 251 -17.15 6.04 -0.96
CA TYR A 251 -17.08 4.83 -1.76
C TYR A 251 -15.61 4.51 -2.03
N VAL A 252 -15.06 3.54 -1.31
CA VAL A 252 -13.75 2.96 -1.61
C VAL A 252 -13.98 1.92 -2.69
N THR A 253 -13.81 2.32 -3.96
CA THR A 253 -13.67 1.39 -5.11
C THR A 253 -12.25 0.89 -5.20
#